data_AF-B4IMK7-F1
#
_entry.id   AF-B4IMK7-F1
#
_cell.length_a   1.000
_cell.length_b   1.000
_cell.length_c   1.000
_cell.angle_alpha   90.00
_cell.angle_beta   90.00
_cell.angle_gamma   90.00
#
_symmetry.space_group_name_H-M   'P 1'
#
loop_
_entity.id
_entity.type
_entity.pdbx_description
1 polymer ?
#
loop_
_entity_poly.entity_id
_entity_poly.type
_entity_poly.pdbx_seq_one_letter_code
_entity_poly.pdbx_strand_id
1 'polypeptide(L)'
;MHDIVLEHSECQPLGSANQSPGHQPKYITLVSLPAQEIGFWTNRKLNLQNIYEQLRESTHKTLAQILERIESVYYEPYATAFRKLVAAWLEAQDVSLWLQPLLRQTAAFNSVQFSNGHDLVAPLVHIVHLVWSNARYYRSTQRMSVLLRCICNMLVHRAAEDLELQLLFQGDADEGLLKINRTTEVLELFK
;
A
#
# COMPACT_ATOMS: atom_id res chain seq x y z
N MET A 1 19.01 11.18 1.31
CA MET A 1 18.93 10.21 0.19
C MET A 1 18.93 8.77 0.69
N HIS A 2 19.84 8.38 1.59
CA HIS A 2 19.84 7.04 2.19
C HIS A 2 18.50 6.67 2.83
N ASP A 3 17.91 7.61 3.58
CA ASP A 3 16.63 7.45 4.28
C ASP A 3 15.45 7.14 3.34
N ILE A 4 15.32 7.90 2.25
CA ILE A 4 14.21 7.76 1.28
C ILE A 4 14.30 6.42 0.53
N VAL A 5 15.50 5.88 0.32
CA VAL A 5 15.66 4.57 -0.32
C VAL A 5 15.24 3.43 0.61
N LEU A 6 15.31 3.61 1.93
CA LEU A 6 15.04 2.56 2.93
C LEU A 6 13.58 2.46 3.37
N GLU A 7 12.71 3.40 2.96
CA GLU A 7 11.32 3.37 3.40
C GLU A 7 10.59 2.13 2.89
N HIS A 8 9.79 1.52 3.77
CA HIS A 8 8.88 0.44 3.45
C HIS A 8 7.60 0.57 4.28
N SER A 9 6.54 -0.10 3.83
CA SER A 9 5.27 -0.16 4.54
C SER A 9 5.15 -1.44 5.37
N GLU A 10 4.47 -1.33 6.50
CA GLU A 10 4.09 -2.46 7.35
C GLU A 10 2.61 -2.37 7.75
N CYS A 11 1.92 -3.51 7.81
CA CYS A 11 0.51 -3.52 8.17
C CYS A 11 0.30 -3.58 9.69
N GLN A 12 -0.55 -2.69 10.21
CA GLN A 12 -0.96 -2.65 11.62
C GLN A 12 -2.45 -3.01 11.78
N PRO A 13 -2.87 -3.68 12.87
CA PRO A 13 -4.27 -3.95 13.15
C PRO A 13 -5.11 -2.67 13.36
N LEU A 14 -6.37 -2.70 12.91
CA LEU A 14 -7.37 -1.67 13.22
C LEU A 14 -7.56 -1.59 14.75
N GLY A 15 -7.30 -0.41 15.35
CA GLY A 15 -7.45 -0.18 16.79
C GLY A 15 -6.14 -0.06 17.59
N SER A 16 -4.98 -0.28 16.97
CA SER A 16 -3.67 -0.11 17.63
C SER A 16 -3.16 1.34 17.68
N ALA A 17 -4.05 2.33 17.57
CA ALA A 17 -3.71 3.76 17.48
C ALA A 17 -2.97 4.33 18.72
N ASN A 18 -2.89 3.57 19.82
CA ASN A 18 -2.12 3.93 21.00
C ASN A 18 -0.84 3.08 21.10
N GLN A 19 0.18 3.45 20.33
CA GLN A 19 1.55 3.20 20.74
C GLN A 19 2.15 4.53 21.19
N SER A 20 2.63 4.53 22.44
CA SER A 20 3.33 5.63 23.12
C SER A 20 4.40 6.29 22.24
N PRO A 21 4.80 7.55 22.50
CA PRO A 21 5.83 8.25 21.73
C PRO A 21 7.22 7.68 22.09
N GLY A 22 7.52 6.48 21.60
CA GLY A 22 8.78 5.79 21.83
C GLY A 22 9.27 5.19 20.52
N HIS A 23 10.12 5.93 19.81
CA HIS A 23 10.81 5.54 18.58
C HIS A 23 9.94 4.86 17.51
N GLN A 24 9.19 5.66 16.74
CA GLN A 24 8.82 5.22 15.40
C GLN A 24 10.14 4.95 14.62
N PRO A 25 10.35 3.75 14.07
CA PRO A 25 11.51 3.50 13.23
C PRO A 25 11.43 4.45 12.04
N LYS A 26 12.51 5.23 11.83
CA LYS A 26 12.58 6.41 10.93
C LYS A 26 12.17 6.15 9.45
N TYR A 27 11.86 4.92 9.08
CA TYR A 27 11.66 4.44 7.70
C TYR A 27 10.43 3.55 7.52
N ILE A 28 9.57 3.38 8.54
CA ILE A 28 8.39 2.51 8.43
C ILE A 28 7.13 3.37 8.33
N THR A 29 6.37 3.16 7.25
CA THR A 29 5.02 3.71 7.11
C THR A 29 4.00 2.66 7.50
N LEU A 30 3.22 2.94 8.55
CA LEU A 30 2.18 2.01 9.02
C LEU A 30 0.92 2.18 8.17
N VAL A 31 0.41 1.06 7.66
CA VAL A 31 -0.81 1.00 6.83
C VAL A 31 -1.82 0.03 7.43
N SER A 32 -3.09 0.35 7.37
CA SER A 32 -4.19 -0.52 7.83
C SER A 32 -5.22 -0.80 6.75
N LEU A 33 -5.29 0.04 5.71
CA LEU A 33 -6.24 -0.08 4.60
C LEU A 33 -5.52 -0.10 3.23
N PRO A 34 -6.10 -0.74 2.19
CA PRO A 34 -5.43 -0.87 0.90
C PRO A 34 -5.13 0.49 0.25
N ALA A 35 -6.01 1.47 0.44
CA ALA A 35 -5.80 2.83 -0.05
C ALA A 35 -4.54 3.50 0.53
N GLN A 36 -4.18 3.19 1.77
CA GLN A 36 -2.97 3.72 2.41
C GLN A 36 -1.71 3.06 1.85
N GLU A 37 -1.73 1.75 1.61
CA GLU A 37 -0.64 1.04 0.94
C GLU A 37 -0.43 1.57 -0.49
N ILE A 38 -1.50 1.75 -1.25
CA ILE A 38 -1.46 2.35 -2.60
C ILE A 38 -0.92 3.78 -2.54
N GLY A 39 -1.36 4.56 -1.56
CA GLY A 39 -0.89 5.93 -1.31
C GLY A 39 0.59 5.98 -0.98
N PHE A 40 1.08 5.08 -0.12
CA PHE A 40 2.50 4.96 0.21
C PHE A 40 3.36 4.77 -1.05
N TRP A 41 3.01 3.80 -1.91
CA TRP A 41 3.76 3.54 -3.15
C TRP A 41 3.69 4.68 -4.15
N THR A 42 2.51 5.31 -4.28
CA THR A 42 2.31 6.46 -5.16
C THR A 42 3.17 7.66 -4.73
N ASN A 43 3.19 7.96 -3.42
CA ASN A 43 3.99 9.03 -2.85
C ASN A 43 5.49 8.73 -2.95
N ARG A 44 5.89 7.49 -2.64
CA ARG A 44 7.28 7.02 -2.79
C ARG A 44 7.78 7.19 -4.22
N LYS A 45 6.98 6.79 -5.22
CA LYS A 45 7.28 6.99 -6.64
C LYS A 45 7.51 8.46 -6.98
N LEU A 46 6.59 9.34 -6.55
CA LEU A 46 6.67 10.77 -6.82
C LEU A 46 7.91 11.42 -6.17
N ASN A 47 8.17 11.10 -4.90
CA ASN A 47 9.33 11.61 -4.17
C ASN A 47 10.64 11.21 -4.85
N LEU A 48 10.80 9.94 -5.21
CA LEU A 48 12.00 9.43 -5.88
C LEU A 48 12.14 10.02 -7.29
N GLN A 49 11.04 10.20 -8.02
CA GLN A 49 11.04 10.87 -9.33
C GLN A 49 11.55 12.31 -9.21
N ASN A 50 11.03 13.09 -8.26
CA ASN A 50 11.43 14.48 -8.06
C ASN A 50 12.93 14.59 -7.77
N ILE A 51 13.48 13.71 -6.92
CA ILE A 51 14.92 13.70 -6.61
C ILE A 51 15.73 13.29 -7.86
N TYR A 52 15.26 12.30 -8.62
CA TYR A 52 15.91 11.89 -9.86
C TYR A 52 15.96 13.03 -10.88
N GLU A 53 14.87 13.79 -11.03
CA GLU A 53 14.79 14.94 -11.93
C GLU A 53 15.75 16.06 -11.50
N GLN A 54 15.81 16.39 -10.20
CA GLN A 54 16.77 17.37 -9.67
C GLN A 54 18.23 16.98 -9.97
N LEU A 55 18.59 15.71 -9.78
CA LEU A 55 19.96 15.23 -10.04
C LEU A 55 20.30 15.16 -11.55
N ARG A 56 19.30 15.25 -12.44
CA ARG A 56 19.52 15.31 -13.89
C ARG A 56 19.77 16.72 -14.41
N GLU A 57 19.59 17.74 -13.59
CA GLU A 57 19.89 19.13 -13.96
C GLU A 57 21.38 19.30 -14.26
N SER A 58 21.70 20.27 -15.13
CA SER A 58 23.06 20.53 -15.60
C SER A 58 24.03 20.79 -14.45
N THR A 59 23.60 21.50 -13.42
CA THR A 59 24.38 21.79 -12.20
C THR A 59 24.87 20.51 -11.52
N HIS A 60 23.96 19.55 -11.26
CA HIS A 60 24.29 18.29 -10.59
C HIS A 60 25.09 17.33 -11.49
N LYS A 61 24.83 17.32 -12.79
CA LYS A 61 25.67 16.57 -13.76
C LYS A 61 27.11 17.09 -13.80
N THR A 62 27.27 18.41 -13.76
CA THR A 62 28.59 19.03 -13.76
C THR A 62 29.35 18.66 -12.49
N LEU A 63 28.68 18.65 -11.33
CA LEU A 63 29.27 18.18 -10.07
C LEU A 63 29.77 16.73 -10.19
N ALA A 64 28.96 15.82 -10.73
CA ALA A 64 29.37 14.43 -10.92
C ALA A 64 30.63 14.31 -11.80
N GLN A 65 30.69 15.07 -12.91
CA GLN A 65 31.85 15.11 -13.80
C GLN A 65 33.10 15.68 -13.13
N ILE A 66 32.95 16.70 -12.28
CA ILE A 66 34.06 17.26 -11.50
C ILE A 66 34.59 16.20 -10.54
N LEU A 67 33.71 15.56 -9.77
CA LEU A 67 34.08 14.51 -8.81
C LEU A 67 34.83 13.37 -9.48
N GLU A 68 34.39 12.96 -10.67
CA GLU A 68 35.05 11.94 -11.49
C GLU A 68 36.44 12.40 -11.95
N ARG A 69 36.53 13.61 -12.51
CA ARG A 69 37.76 14.13 -13.12
C ARG A 69 38.88 14.38 -12.12
N ILE A 70 38.53 14.75 -10.89
CA ILE A 70 39.52 14.95 -9.81
C ILE A 70 39.82 13.65 -9.05
N GLU A 71 39.28 12.51 -9.50
CA GLU A 71 39.38 11.22 -8.81
C GLU A 71 38.97 11.31 -7.33
N SER A 72 37.88 12.04 -7.08
CA SER A 72 37.41 12.29 -5.73
C SER A 72 37.00 10.99 -5.05
N VAL A 73 37.41 10.83 -3.79
CA VAL A 73 36.90 9.77 -2.91
C VAL A 73 35.37 9.81 -2.75
N TYR A 74 34.72 10.93 -3.06
CA TYR A 74 33.27 11.10 -3.01
C TYR A 74 32.55 10.67 -4.29
N TYR A 75 33.27 10.41 -5.40
CA TYR A 75 32.65 9.98 -6.66
C TYR A 75 31.92 8.64 -6.51
N GLU A 76 32.58 7.62 -5.98
CA GLU A 76 31.98 6.29 -5.82
C GLU A 76 30.75 6.26 -4.89
N PRO A 77 30.79 6.89 -3.70
CA PRO A 77 29.60 7.06 -2.86
C PRO A 77 28.45 7.77 -3.59
N TYR A 78 28.74 8.85 -4.33
CA TYR A 78 27.74 9.57 -5.12
C TYR A 78 27.12 8.68 -6.20
N ALA A 79 27.94 8.03 -7.01
CA ALA A 79 27.49 7.15 -8.09
C ALA A 79 26.66 5.97 -7.54
N THR A 80 27.08 5.40 -6.40
CA THR A 80 26.33 4.35 -5.70
C THR A 80 24.98 4.84 -5.21
N ALA A 81 24.92 6.03 -4.61
CA ALA A 81 23.66 6.61 -4.15
C ALA A 81 22.70 6.89 -5.32
N PHE A 82 23.21 7.40 -6.43
CA PHE A 82 22.43 7.63 -7.65
C PHE A 82 21.88 6.31 -8.24
N ARG A 83 22.70 5.25 -8.33
CA ARG A 83 22.24 3.92 -8.77
C ARG A 83 21.12 3.37 -7.88
N LYS A 84 21.25 3.52 -6.56
CA LYS A 84 20.22 3.12 -5.59
C LYS A 84 18.93 3.91 -5.75
N LEU A 85 19.01 5.22 -5.97
CA LEU A 85 17.86 6.07 -6.25
C LEU A 85 17.11 5.60 -7.51
N VAL A 86 17.83 5.36 -8.61
CA VAL A 86 17.22 4.90 -9.86
C VAL A 86 16.54 3.54 -9.68
N ALA A 87 17.20 2.60 -8.99
CA ALA A 87 16.61 1.30 -8.69
C ALA A 87 15.32 1.40 -7.85
N ALA A 88 15.34 2.20 -6.78
CA ALA A 88 14.18 2.43 -5.92
C ALA A 88 13.03 3.14 -6.67
N TRP A 89 13.35 4.07 -7.56
CA TRP A 89 12.34 4.77 -8.38
C TRP A 89 11.65 3.80 -9.34
N LEU A 90 12.42 2.96 -10.05
CA LEU A 90 11.88 1.93 -10.95
C LEU A 90 11.03 0.91 -10.19
N GLU A 91 11.47 0.51 -9.00
CA GLU A 91 10.70 -0.33 -8.09
C GLU A 91 9.34 0.32 -7.76
N ALA A 92 9.36 1.56 -7.25
CA ALA A 92 8.14 2.25 -6.86
C ALA A 92 7.20 2.52 -8.03
N GLN A 93 7.74 2.75 -9.24
CA GLN A 93 6.97 2.90 -10.47
C GLN A 93 6.23 1.60 -10.84
N ASP A 94 6.93 0.47 -10.87
CA ASP A 94 6.32 -0.84 -11.19
C ASP A 94 5.26 -1.22 -10.14
N VAL A 95 5.59 -1.10 -8.85
CA VAL A 95 4.63 -1.41 -7.78
C VAL A 95 3.39 -0.52 -7.89
N SER A 96 3.58 0.79 -8.09
CA SER A 96 2.46 1.72 -8.24
C SER A 96 1.55 1.33 -9.41
N LEU A 97 2.11 0.87 -10.53
CA LEU A 97 1.34 0.43 -11.70
C LEU A 97 0.43 -0.76 -11.35
N TRP A 98 0.99 -1.79 -10.71
CA TRP A 98 0.26 -3.03 -10.41
C TRP A 98 -0.76 -2.88 -9.28
N LEU A 99 -0.58 -1.91 -8.38
CA LEU A 99 -1.55 -1.65 -7.31
C LEU A 99 -2.72 -0.75 -7.74
N GLN A 100 -2.66 -0.06 -8.89
CA GLN A 100 -3.75 0.79 -9.39
C GLN A 100 -5.12 0.08 -9.52
N PRO A 101 -5.22 -1.16 -10.05
CA PRO A 101 -6.51 -1.85 -10.17
C PRO A 101 -7.19 -2.07 -8.81
N LEU A 102 -6.40 -2.27 -7.74
CA LEU A 102 -6.92 -2.45 -6.40
C LEU A 102 -7.59 -1.18 -5.87
N LEU A 103 -7.10 0.01 -6.25
CA LEU A 103 -7.73 1.27 -5.87
C LEU A 103 -9.18 1.33 -6.37
N ARG A 104 -9.41 0.94 -7.63
CA ARG A 104 -10.76 0.91 -8.21
C ARG A 104 -11.67 -0.09 -7.50
N GLN A 105 -11.14 -1.27 -7.14
CA GLN A 105 -11.92 -2.25 -6.37
C GLN A 105 -12.26 -1.76 -4.97
N THR A 106 -11.33 -1.11 -4.28
CA THR A 106 -11.60 -0.54 -2.95
C THR A 106 -12.67 0.55 -3.03
N ALA A 107 -12.66 1.38 -4.07
CA ALA A 107 -13.71 2.37 -4.32
C ALA A 107 -15.07 1.70 -4.60
N ALA A 108 -15.11 0.59 -5.34
CA ALA A 108 -16.33 -0.16 -5.60
C ALA A 108 -16.96 -0.69 -4.30
N PHE A 109 -16.17 -1.30 -3.41
CA PHE A 109 -16.63 -1.77 -2.09
C PHE A 109 -17.11 -0.62 -1.18
N ASN A 110 -16.55 0.57 -1.32
CA ASN A 110 -17.00 1.76 -0.59
C ASN A 110 -18.30 2.35 -1.17
N SER A 111 -18.63 2.06 -2.43
CA SER A 111 -19.79 2.63 -3.12
C SER A 111 -21.09 1.82 -2.94
N VAL A 112 -20.99 0.61 -2.40
CA VAL A 112 -22.12 -0.30 -2.16
C VAL A 112 -22.23 -0.66 -0.70
N GLN A 113 -23.44 -0.99 -0.24
CA GLN A 113 -23.63 -1.71 1.03
C GLN A 113 -22.87 -3.04 0.98
N PHE A 114 -22.18 -3.38 2.07
CA PHE A 114 -21.27 -4.54 2.06
C PHE A 114 -22.02 -5.83 1.75
N SER A 115 -23.22 -6.00 2.31
CA SER A 115 -24.14 -7.11 2.03
C SER A 115 -24.56 -7.27 0.56
N ASN A 116 -24.36 -6.25 -0.29
CA ASN A 116 -24.60 -6.31 -1.74
C ASN A 116 -23.30 -6.47 -2.54
N GLY A 117 -22.16 -6.70 -1.88
CA GLY A 117 -20.82 -6.71 -2.48
C GLY A 117 -20.37 -8.05 -3.06
N HIS A 118 -21.23 -9.07 -3.15
CA HIS A 118 -20.85 -10.42 -3.61
C HIS A 118 -20.10 -10.42 -4.95
N ASP A 119 -20.62 -9.67 -5.92
CA ASP A 119 -20.05 -9.59 -7.28
C ASP A 119 -18.67 -8.90 -7.33
N LEU A 120 -18.27 -8.23 -6.24
CA LEU A 120 -16.97 -7.55 -6.14
C LEU A 120 -15.87 -8.47 -5.57
N VAL A 121 -16.23 -9.59 -4.94
CA VAL A 121 -15.25 -10.48 -4.27
C VAL A 121 -14.37 -11.21 -5.28
N ALA A 122 -14.95 -11.83 -6.31
CA ALA A 122 -14.17 -12.52 -7.34
C ALA A 122 -13.19 -11.57 -8.09
N PRO A 123 -13.63 -10.38 -8.56
CA PRO A 123 -12.71 -9.38 -9.11
C PRO A 123 -11.57 -8.97 -8.15
N LEU A 124 -11.84 -8.85 -6.85
CA LEU A 124 -10.82 -8.53 -5.85
C LEU A 124 -9.76 -9.64 -5.77
N VAL A 125 -10.17 -10.90 -5.69
CA VAL A 125 -9.25 -12.06 -5.66
C VAL A 125 -8.42 -12.13 -6.96
N HIS A 126 -9.03 -11.88 -8.11
CA HIS A 126 -8.31 -11.82 -9.39
C HIS A 126 -7.26 -10.72 -9.42
N ILE A 127 -7.52 -9.55 -8.81
CA ILE A 127 -6.52 -8.49 -8.72
C ILE A 127 -5.38 -8.88 -7.78
N VAL A 128 -5.66 -9.52 -6.65
CA VAL A 128 -4.62 -10.06 -5.76
C VAL A 128 -3.73 -11.04 -6.52
N HIS A 129 -4.32 -11.94 -7.30
CA HIS A 129 -3.57 -12.86 -8.16
C HIS A 129 -2.77 -12.14 -9.24
N LEU A 130 -3.35 -11.11 -9.88
CA LEU A 130 -2.67 -10.30 -10.88
C LEU A 130 -1.40 -9.66 -10.31
N VAL A 131 -1.49 -9.08 -9.11
CA VAL A 131 -0.36 -8.49 -8.37
C VAL A 131 0.68 -9.56 -8.06
N TRP A 132 0.28 -10.70 -7.50
CA TRP A 132 1.21 -11.80 -7.19
C TRP A 132 1.99 -12.30 -8.40
N SER A 133 1.30 -12.48 -9.52
CA SER A 133 1.87 -13.05 -10.73
C SER A 133 2.76 -12.07 -11.50
N ASN A 134 2.44 -10.76 -11.49
CA ASN A 134 3.08 -9.79 -12.40
C ASN A 134 3.91 -8.71 -11.71
N ALA A 135 3.60 -8.33 -10.46
CA ALA A 135 4.30 -7.26 -9.76
C ALA A 135 5.64 -7.76 -9.21
N ARG A 136 6.66 -7.85 -10.08
CA ARG A 136 7.97 -8.45 -9.78
C ARG A 136 8.59 -7.91 -8.50
N TYR A 137 8.47 -6.60 -8.28
CA TYR A 137 9.02 -5.94 -7.11
C TYR A 137 8.12 -6.05 -5.87
N TYR A 138 6.82 -6.28 -6.03
CA TYR A 138 5.87 -6.37 -4.91
C TYR A 138 5.63 -7.79 -4.38
N ARG A 139 5.74 -8.81 -5.23
CA ARG A 139 5.29 -10.20 -4.97
C ARG A 139 6.08 -10.99 -3.91
N SER A 140 6.73 -10.34 -2.95
CA SER A 140 7.32 -11.03 -1.80
C SER A 140 6.23 -11.44 -0.81
N THR A 141 6.43 -12.55 -0.09
CA THR A 141 5.48 -13.02 0.94
C THR A 141 5.19 -11.94 1.98
N GLN A 142 6.20 -11.16 2.37
CA GLN A 142 6.06 -10.07 3.34
C GLN A 142 5.10 -8.98 2.84
N ARG A 143 5.31 -8.47 1.61
CA ARG A 143 4.48 -7.40 1.04
C ARG A 143 3.06 -7.88 0.72
N MET A 144 2.92 -9.12 0.25
CA MET A 144 1.60 -9.72 0.08
C MET A 144 0.85 -9.90 1.40
N SER A 145 1.54 -10.23 2.48
CA SER A 145 0.94 -10.28 3.82
C SER A 145 0.42 -8.90 4.24
N VAL A 146 1.17 -7.83 3.98
CA VAL A 146 0.72 -6.44 4.21
C VAL A 146 -0.55 -6.14 3.41
N LEU A 147 -0.56 -6.45 2.11
CA LEU A 147 -1.70 -6.21 1.22
C LEU A 147 -2.95 -6.98 1.65
N LEU A 148 -2.81 -8.29 1.89
CA LEU A 148 -3.91 -9.16 2.31
C LEU A 148 -4.48 -8.72 3.65
N ARG A 149 -3.63 -8.36 4.63
CA ARG A 149 -4.11 -7.82 5.90
C ARG A 149 -4.86 -6.52 5.73
N CYS A 150 -4.38 -5.61 4.87
CA CYS A 150 -5.10 -4.38 4.54
C CYS A 150 -6.47 -4.69 3.91
N ILE A 151 -6.55 -5.67 3.01
CA ILE A 151 -7.81 -6.09 2.38
C ILE A 151 -8.76 -6.68 3.43
N CYS A 152 -8.29 -7.59 4.28
CA CYS A 152 -9.11 -8.17 5.36
C CYS A 152 -9.62 -7.08 6.30
N ASN A 153 -8.77 -6.11 6.67
CA ASN A 153 -9.17 -4.96 7.49
C ASN A 153 -10.28 -4.15 6.80
N MET A 154 -10.17 -3.88 5.50
CA MET A 154 -11.22 -3.20 4.73
C MET A 154 -12.53 -4.00 4.74
N LEU A 155 -12.49 -5.30 4.48
CA LEU A 155 -13.69 -6.14 4.48
C LEU A 155 -14.38 -6.16 5.84
N VAL A 156 -13.61 -6.32 6.93
CA VAL A 156 -14.13 -6.27 8.30
C VAL A 156 -14.74 -4.90 8.62
N HIS A 157 -14.06 -3.82 8.23
CA HIS A 157 -14.55 -2.46 8.45
C HIS A 157 -15.88 -2.23 7.72
N ARG A 158 -15.95 -2.58 6.43
CA ARG A 158 -17.16 -2.44 5.62
C ARG A 158 -18.30 -3.30 6.14
N ALA A 159 -18.01 -4.54 6.57
CA ALA A 159 -18.99 -5.42 7.20
C ALA A 159 -19.54 -4.83 8.51
N ALA A 160 -18.67 -4.30 9.38
CA ALA A 160 -19.08 -3.70 10.65
C ALA A 160 -19.90 -2.42 10.47
N GLU A 161 -19.52 -1.58 9.48
CA GLU A 161 -20.29 -0.40 9.08
C GLU A 161 -21.66 -0.78 8.54
N ASP A 162 -21.72 -1.74 7.63
CA ASP A 162 -22.98 -2.18 7.01
C ASP A 162 -23.91 -2.79 8.06
N LEU A 163 -23.40 -3.63 8.97
CA LEU A 163 -24.18 -4.23 10.05
C LEU A 163 -24.72 -3.20 11.05
N GLU A 164 -24.09 -2.04 11.19
CA GLU A 164 -24.38 -1.06 12.24
C GLU A 164 -24.37 -1.74 13.61
N LEU A 165 -23.25 -2.39 13.96
CA LEU A 165 -23.14 -3.35 15.08
C LEU A 165 -23.75 -2.86 16.41
N GLN A 166 -23.74 -1.55 16.68
CA GLN A 166 -24.32 -0.94 17.88
C GLN A 166 -25.85 -0.95 17.89
N LEU A 167 -26.48 -0.81 16.73
CA LEU A 167 -27.93 -0.79 16.54
C LEU A 167 -28.50 -2.18 16.25
N LEU A 168 -27.66 -3.10 15.77
CA LEU A 168 -28.04 -4.47 15.41
C LEU A 168 -28.83 -5.21 16.51
N PHE A 169 -28.47 -5.00 17.78
CA PHE A 169 -29.10 -5.65 18.94
C PHE A 169 -30.30 -4.87 19.51
N GLN A 170 -30.62 -3.71 18.95
CA GLN A 170 -31.74 -2.86 19.39
C GLN A 170 -32.98 -3.01 18.50
N GLY A 171 -32.82 -3.61 17.31
CA GLY A 171 -33.88 -3.85 16.34
C GLY A 171 -34.55 -5.22 16.48
N ASP A 172 -35.31 -5.59 15.45
CA ASP A 172 -35.94 -6.89 15.34
C ASP A 172 -34.91 -8.01 15.13
N ALA A 173 -35.08 -9.13 15.83
CA ALA A 173 -34.11 -10.22 15.83
C ALA A 173 -34.02 -10.93 14.48
N ASP A 174 -35.14 -11.07 13.76
CA ASP A 174 -35.17 -11.74 12.46
C ASP A 174 -34.50 -10.87 11.40
N GLU A 175 -34.74 -9.56 11.45
CA GLU A 175 -34.05 -8.58 10.59
C GLU A 175 -32.53 -8.58 10.84
N GLY A 176 -32.11 -8.56 12.11
CA GLY A 176 -30.70 -8.61 12.49
C GLY A 176 -30.02 -9.89 12.00
N LEU A 177 -30.67 -11.05 12.16
CA LEU A 177 -30.15 -12.34 11.69
C LEU A 177 -29.99 -12.36 10.16
N LEU A 178 -30.97 -11.84 9.43
CA LEU A 178 -30.92 -11.76 7.96
C LEU A 178 -29.75 -10.87 7.48
N LYS A 179 -29.50 -9.74 8.17
CA LYS A 179 -28.38 -8.84 7.88
C LYS A 179 -27.02 -9.50 8.14
N ILE A 180 -26.91 -10.25 9.24
CA ILE A 180 -25.72 -11.06 9.58
C ILE A 180 -25.47 -12.10 8.49
N ASN A 181 -26.47 -12.89 8.11
CA ASN A 181 -26.32 -13.95 7.12
C ASN A 181 -25.81 -13.42 5.78
N ARG A 182 -26.40 -12.35 5.25
CA ARG A 182 -25.93 -11.71 4.00
C ARG A 182 -24.49 -11.25 4.10
N THR A 183 -24.12 -10.61 5.21
CA THR A 183 -22.75 -10.16 5.46
C THR A 183 -21.76 -11.34 5.51
N THR A 184 -22.14 -12.42 6.19
CA THR A 184 -21.34 -13.65 6.28
C THR A 184 -21.17 -14.31 4.92
N GLU A 185 -22.20 -14.36 4.08
CA GLU A 185 -22.12 -14.91 2.73
C GLU A 185 -21.08 -14.16 1.87
N VAL A 186 -20.99 -12.83 1.97
CA VAL A 186 -19.95 -12.06 1.26
C VAL A 186 -18.54 -12.42 1.77
N LEU A 187 -18.36 -12.55 3.08
CA LEU A 187 -17.07 -12.88 3.68
C LEU A 187 -16.61 -14.30 3.33
N GLU A 188 -17.53 -15.27 3.30
CA GLU A 188 -17.21 -16.66 2.93
C GLU A 188 -16.79 -16.79 1.46
N LEU A 189 -17.20 -15.88 0.56
CA LEU A 189 -16.70 -15.85 -0.82
C LEU A 189 -15.22 -15.46 -0.93
N PHE A 190 -14.68 -14.76 0.07
CA PHE A 190 -13.27 -14.30 0.06
C PHE A 190 -12.30 -15.32 0.69
N LYS A 191 -12.85 -16.29 1.44
CA LYS A 191 -12.10 -17.23 2.28
C LYS A 191 -11.19 -18.19 1.50
#